data_AF-I9FP75-F1
#
_entry.id   AF-I9FP75-F1
#
_cell.length_a   1.000
_cell.length_b   1.000
_cell.length_c   1.000
_cell.angle_alpha   90.00
_cell.angle_beta   90.00
_cell.angle_gamma   90.00
#
_symmetry.space_group_name_H-M   'P 1'
#
loop_
_entity.id
_entity.type
_entity.pdbx_description
1 polymer ?
#
loop_
_entity_poly.entity_id
_entity_poly.type
_entity_poly.pdbx_seq_one_letter_code
_entity_poly.pdbx_strand_id
1 'polypeptide(L)'
;MKYVFLIITMFAFSLTTIARDFIHPGLLHSQEDLNRIRQMVEKDIHPAIGSYELLKKTPGASYDYMMKGPFENIARAGKYGYTKHPCESDCNAAYYNALMWNITCDGRHADKAMEILRGYARTLRKIHGPDDPLCAGLQGFMLINAAEIMRYTYKRTGYANGWTVEDTQQTEKMFREVFLPILTAFVEAKPYANGNWGGSVNKMRMAIALFSNDVDLYNQAVDFFYHSKDNGSLPNYISETGQLQETGRDQAHCMLGVGVLAELAECAWKQGDDLYGALYNRILKGYEYLSKVNLGYSNVPFKVWKDATGKYCNWQTVGKASLGEFRAVFEIAYNHYVMRRGLEMPYTEKVLQRIRPEGAGWTCDNPGFGTLLFYLGEAQPLPFEGQINEQLQYAWKGWKMEPPSLKPIKDELLLVNSGICMKKDKILYDAAKYPYIKVTFNHYPKGCKDGWLKICYSVNSAPEYWTFHEKDAVWKDKSTYVFSVKDMRSNNGTIFTEGKRQITLLLDFGTVGRVGIKNIVSITQKE
;
A
#
# COMPACT_ATOMS: atom_id res chain seq x y z
N MET A 1 83.07 29.88 -7.32
CA MET A 1 82.05 28.90 -6.92
C MET A 1 80.96 29.64 -6.15
N LYS A 2 79.76 29.80 -6.75
CA LYS A 2 78.60 30.45 -6.11
C LYS A 2 77.59 29.35 -5.77
N TYR A 3 77.22 29.23 -4.49
CA TYR A 3 76.15 28.37 -4.03
C TYR A 3 74.81 29.09 -4.20
N VAL A 4 73.84 28.43 -4.84
CA VAL A 4 72.45 28.90 -4.97
C VAL A 4 71.60 28.00 -4.07
N PHE A 5 70.92 28.60 -3.09
CA PHE A 5 69.91 27.94 -2.27
C PHE A 5 68.57 27.96 -3.02
N LEU A 6 67.99 26.77 -3.21
CA LEU A 6 66.64 26.59 -3.74
C LEU A 6 65.68 26.47 -2.56
N ILE A 7 64.75 27.41 -2.42
CA ILE A 7 63.64 27.33 -1.45
C ILE A 7 62.46 26.67 -2.18
N ILE A 8 62.05 25.50 -1.71
CA ILE A 8 60.83 24.81 -2.14
C ILE A 8 59.74 25.13 -1.12
N THR A 9 58.67 25.78 -1.55
CA THR A 9 57.48 26.04 -0.74
C THR A 9 56.47 24.90 -0.97
N MET A 10 56.25 24.07 0.05
CA MET A 10 55.16 23.08 0.05
C MET A 10 53.83 23.77 0.38
N PHE A 11 52.87 23.73 -0.54
CA PHE A 11 51.46 23.99 -0.22
C PHE A 11 50.82 22.71 0.31
N ALA A 12 50.43 22.72 1.58
CA ALA A 12 49.60 21.68 2.16
C ALA A 12 48.12 21.97 1.84
N PHE A 13 47.49 21.12 1.03
CA PHE A 13 46.03 21.10 0.90
C PHE A 13 45.45 20.36 2.11
N SER A 14 44.80 21.09 3.01
CA SER A 14 43.96 20.50 4.06
C SER A 14 42.68 19.97 3.42
N LEU A 15 42.54 18.64 3.35
CA LEU A 15 41.27 17.98 3.06
C LEU A 15 40.33 18.20 4.25
N THR A 16 39.42 19.16 4.16
CA THR A 16 38.28 19.25 5.06
C THR A 16 37.28 18.15 4.69
N THR A 17 37.21 17.09 5.49
CA THR A 17 36.10 16.14 5.47
C THR A 17 34.84 16.88 5.93
N ILE A 18 33.98 17.26 5.01
CA ILE A 18 32.66 17.81 5.36
C ILE A 18 31.82 16.64 5.86
N ALA A 19 31.36 16.70 7.11
CA ALA A 19 30.40 15.74 7.64
C ALA A 19 29.11 15.81 6.80
N ARG A 20 28.52 14.66 6.45
CA ARG A 20 27.29 14.62 5.67
C ARG A 20 26.14 15.20 6.50
N ASP A 21 25.51 16.25 5.99
CA ASP A 21 24.27 16.78 6.54
C ASP A 21 23.08 15.99 5.96
N PHE A 22 22.20 15.48 6.83
CA PHE A 22 20.97 14.82 6.40
C PHE A 22 19.83 15.82 6.21
N ILE A 23 18.99 15.56 5.21
CA ILE A 23 17.79 16.34 4.91
C ILE A 23 16.67 15.89 5.83
N HIS A 24 15.98 16.87 6.43
CA HIS A 24 14.88 16.63 7.36
C HIS A 24 13.64 17.51 7.11
N PRO A 25 12.41 16.99 7.26
CA PRO A 25 12.12 15.57 7.45
C PRO A 25 12.57 14.77 6.23
N GLY A 26 13.13 13.56 6.43
CA GLY A 26 13.85 12.85 5.37
C GLY A 26 13.72 11.34 5.38
N LEU A 27 12.77 10.81 6.15
CA LEU A 27 12.42 9.39 6.15
C LEU A 27 11.47 9.05 5.00
N LEU A 28 10.25 8.56 5.26
CA LEU A 28 9.28 8.32 4.19
C LEU A 28 8.71 9.59 3.57
N HIS A 29 8.77 10.73 4.26
CA HIS A 29 8.20 12.00 3.79
C HIS A 29 9.20 13.14 3.93
N SER A 30 9.44 13.85 2.83
CA SER A 30 10.07 15.18 2.85
C SER A 30 9.05 16.26 3.20
N GLN A 31 9.51 17.48 3.46
CA GLN A 31 8.59 18.62 3.62
C GLN A 31 7.74 18.83 2.35
N GLU A 32 8.33 18.59 1.17
CA GLU A 32 7.65 18.68 -0.11
C GLU A 32 6.58 17.59 -0.26
N ASP A 33 6.87 16.36 0.17
CA ASP A 33 5.88 15.27 0.19
C ASP A 33 4.71 15.58 1.12
N LEU A 34 4.98 16.08 2.32
CA LEU A 34 3.95 16.45 3.29
C LEU A 34 3.05 17.58 2.74
N ASN A 35 3.64 18.58 2.08
CA ASN A 35 2.89 19.64 1.40
C ASN A 35 2.05 19.09 0.25
N ARG A 36 2.61 18.20 -0.57
CA ARG A 36 1.90 17.54 -1.69
C ARG A 36 0.71 16.72 -1.18
N ILE A 37 0.90 15.91 -0.13
CA ILE A 37 -0.17 15.11 0.49
C ILE A 37 -1.33 16.00 0.91
N ARG A 38 -1.04 17.11 1.61
CA ARG A 38 -2.05 18.09 2.03
C ARG A 38 -2.76 18.72 0.83
N GLN A 39 -2.02 19.20 -0.16
CA GLN A 39 -2.59 19.84 -1.35
C GLN A 39 -3.47 18.89 -2.16
N MET A 40 -3.13 17.59 -2.24
CA MET A 40 -3.96 16.60 -2.91
C MET A 40 -5.32 16.44 -2.23
N VAL A 41 -5.37 16.53 -0.90
CA VAL A 41 -6.63 16.47 -0.15
C VAL A 41 -7.40 17.78 -0.29
N GLU A 42 -6.75 18.93 -0.12
CA GLU A 42 -7.41 20.25 -0.23
C GLU A 42 -8.03 20.51 -1.60
N LYS A 43 -7.50 19.88 -2.66
CA LYS A 43 -7.97 20.00 -4.04
C LYS A 43 -8.79 18.80 -4.53
N ASP A 44 -9.17 17.88 -3.65
CA ASP A 44 -9.92 16.67 -4.00
C ASP A 44 -9.31 15.86 -5.16
N ILE A 45 -7.97 15.74 -5.18
CA ILE A 45 -7.26 15.08 -6.28
C ILE A 45 -7.51 13.57 -6.25
N HIS A 46 -8.14 13.05 -7.30
CA HIS A 46 -8.32 11.62 -7.51
C HIS A 46 -7.09 10.99 -8.18
N PRO A 47 -6.66 9.78 -7.75
CA PRO A 47 -7.30 8.91 -6.75
C PRO A 47 -6.90 9.16 -5.28
N ALA A 48 -5.96 10.07 -5.00
CA ALA A 48 -5.40 10.29 -3.67
C ALA A 48 -6.44 10.61 -2.58
N ILE A 49 -7.45 11.43 -2.88
CA ILE A 49 -8.54 11.76 -1.95
C ILE A 49 -9.29 10.52 -1.46
N GLY A 50 -9.41 9.48 -2.31
CA GLY A 50 -10.03 8.22 -1.90
C GLY A 50 -9.25 7.49 -0.80
N SER A 51 -7.92 7.59 -0.81
CA SER A 51 -7.06 7.02 0.24
C SER A 51 -7.09 7.85 1.51
N TYR A 52 -7.23 9.17 1.41
CA TYR A 52 -7.50 10.02 2.57
C TYR A 52 -8.83 9.65 3.24
N GLU A 53 -9.89 9.42 2.47
CA GLU A 53 -11.18 8.98 3.02
C GLU A 53 -11.10 7.61 3.70
N LEU A 54 -10.21 6.71 3.24
CA LEU A 54 -9.91 5.45 3.91
C LEU A 54 -9.10 5.67 5.20
N LEU A 55 -8.12 6.58 5.19
CA LEU A 55 -7.33 6.95 6.36
C LEU A 55 -8.23 7.51 7.45
N LYS A 56 -9.09 8.49 7.11
CA LYS A 56 -10.04 9.13 8.03
C LYS A 56 -10.98 8.14 8.72
N LYS A 57 -11.33 7.03 8.05
CA LYS A 57 -12.20 5.97 8.59
C LYS A 57 -11.44 4.92 9.42
N THR A 58 -10.11 4.95 9.39
CA THR A 58 -9.29 3.99 10.12
C THR A 58 -9.30 4.32 11.62
N PRO A 59 -9.67 3.39 12.53
CA PRO A 59 -9.79 3.70 13.95
C PRO A 59 -8.53 4.32 14.57
N GLY A 60 -7.34 3.88 14.15
CA GLY A 60 -6.06 4.44 14.61
C GLY A 60 -5.78 5.87 14.14
N ALA A 61 -6.49 6.39 13.14
CA ALA A 61 -6.34 7.75 12.65
C ALA A 61 -7.22 8.77 13.42
N SER A 62 -8.08 8.31 14.33
CA SER A 62 -8.90 9.19 15.16
C SER A 62 -8.06 9.87 16.25
N TYR A 63 -8.27 11.16 16.49
CA TYR A 63 -7.69 11.84 17.66
C TYR A 63 -8.27 11.31 18.98
N ASP A 64 -9.43 10.64 18.96
CA ASP A 64 -10.03 9.96 20.12
C ASP A 64 -9.47 8.53 20.31
N TYR A 65 -8.43 8.13 19.57
CA TYR A 65 -7.81 6.82 19.72
C TYR A 65 -7.31 6.62 21.16
N MET A 66 -7.75 5.52 21.78
CA MET A 66 -7.30 5.12 23.11
C MET A 66 -6.02 4.31 23.00
N MET A 67 -4.91 4.87 23.49
CA MET A 67 -3.62 4.19 23.54
C MET A 67 -3.73 2.90 24.36
N LYS A 68 -3.16 1.80 23.83
CA LYS A 68 -3.28 0.46 24.42
C LYS A 68 -2.07 0.05 25.26
N GLY A 69 -0.89 0.60 24.94
CA GLY A 69 0.30 0.59 25.79
C GLY A 69 0.44 1.90 26.58
N PRO A 70 1.67 2.42 26.78
CA PRO A 70 2.96 1.80 26.43
C PRO A 70 3.30 0.65 27.40
N PHE A 71 4.06 -0.33 26.92
CA PHE A 71 4.56 -1.43 27.74
C PHE A 71 6.07 -1.28 27.96
N GLU A 72 6.57 -1.66 29.13
CA GLU A 72 8.03 -1.73 29.35
C GLU A 72 8.70 -2.81 28.49
N ASN A 73 7.98 -3.91 28.25
CA ASN A 73 8.45 -5.07 27.51
C ASN A 73 7.48 -5.35 26.36
N ILE A 74 7.95 -5.33 25.12
CA ILE A 74 7.15 -5.71 23.94
C ILE A 74 7.73 -6.95 23.25
N ALA A 75 6.88 -7.73 22.59
CA ALA A 75 7.30 -8.86 21.77
C ALA A 75 6.24 -9.23 20.74
N ARG A 76 6.66 -9.92 19.68
CA ARG A 76 5.74 -10.53 18.69
C ARG A 76 5.30 -11.95 19.05
N ALA A 77 5.98 -12.60 19.99
CA ALA A 77 5.64 -13.94 20.48
C ALA A 77 6.16 -14.16 21.92
N GLY A 78 5.98 -15.37 22.45
CA GLY A 78 6.48 -15.75 23.77
C GLY A 78 5.77 -15.04 24.94
N LYS A 79 6.47 -14.92 26.08
CA LYS A 79 5.93 -14.39 27.35
C LYS A 79 5.25 -13.03 27.20
N TYR A 80 5.81 -12.15 26.37
CA TYR A 80 5.30 -10.80 26.14
C TYR A 80 4.49 -10.69 24.83
N GLY A 81 4.16 -11.80 24.17
CA GLY A 81 3.46 -11.81 22.88
C GLY A 81 2.06 -11.16 22.90
N TYR A 82 1.42 -11.06 24.08
CA TYR A 82 0.17 -10.34 24.27
C TYR A 82 0.27 -8.84 23.94
N THR A 83 1.49 -8.28 23.94
CA THR A 83 1.74 -6.87 23.62
C THR A 83 1.76 -6.58 22.12
N LYS A 84 1.86 -7.62 21.26
CA LYS A 84 2.03 -7.46 19.81
C LYS A 84 0.95 -6.56 19.19
N HIS A 85 -0.31 -6.96 19.26
CA HIS A 85 -1.41 -6.23 18.61
C HIS A 85 -1.67 -4.85 19.25
N PRO A 86 -1.62 -4.69 20.58
CA PRO A 86 -1.62 -3.38 21.22
C PRO A 86 -0.52 -2.44 20.70
N CYS A 87 0.73 -2.91 20.67
CA CYS A 87 1.88 -2.14 20.20
C CYS A 87 1.77 -1.76 18.71
N GLU A 88 1.39 -2.71 17.85
CA GLU A 88 1.15 -2.44 16.42
C GLU A 88 0.04 -1.39 16.23
N SER A 89 -1.03 -1.44 17.04
CA SER A 89 -2.12 -0.46 16.97
C SER A 89 -1.63 0.93 17.35
N ASP A 90 -0.85 1.06 18.42
CA ASP A 90 -0.32 2.34 18.88
C ASP A 90 0.70 2.93 17.89
N CYS A 91 1.62 2.12 17.36
CA CYS A 91 2.61 2.58 16.38
C CYS A 91 1.95 3.08 15.10
N ASN A 92 0.94 2.35 14.61
CA ASN A 92 0.10 2.81 13.49
C ASN A 92 -0.66 4.08 13.85
N ALA A 93 -1.26 4.16 15.03
CA ALA A 93 -2.02 5.33 15.46
C ALA A 93 -1.16 6.58 15.58
N ALA A 94 0.09 6.47 16.06
CA ALA A 94 1.03 7.57 16.08
C ALA A 94 1.30 8.11 14.66
N TYR A 95 1.60 7.21 13.72
CA TYR A 95 1.87 7.59 12.34
C TYR A 95 0.65 8.15 11.63
N TYR A 96 -0.52 7.52 11.77
CA TYR A 96 -1.76 7.98 11.17
C TYR A 96 -2.21 9.33 11.73
N ASN A 97 -2.09 9.56 13.03
CA ASN A 97 -2.39 10.87 13.61
C ASN A 97 -1.37 11.94 13.19
N ALA A 98 -0.09 11.60 13.00
CA ALA A 98 0.90 12.53 12.44
C ALA A 98 0.56 12.94 10.99
N LEU A 99 0.08 11.99 10.17
CA LEU A 99 -0.43 12.29 8.83
C LEU A 99 -1.70 13.13 8.87
N MET A 100 -2.65 12.79 9.75
CA MET A 100 -3.88 13.56 9.90
C MET A 100 -3.59 14.99 10.35
N TRP A 101 -2.66 15.21 11.28
CA TRP A 101 -2.16 16.53 11.67
C TRP A 101 -1.68 17.31 10.45
N ASN A 102 -0.79 16.73 9.64
CA ASN A 102 -0.24 17.39 8.46
C ASN A 102 -1.34 17.77 7.44
N ILE A 103 -2.36 16.93 7.28
CA ILE A 103 -3.43 17.13 6.30
C ILE A 103 -4.47 18.14 6.78
N THR A 104 -4.93 18.02 8.03
CA THR A 104 -6.09 18.78 8.54
C THR A 104 -5.70 20.02 9.34
N CYS A 105 -4.46 20.09 9.82
CA CYS A 105 -4.00 21.09 10.79
C CYS A 105 -4.80 21.11 12.10
N ASP A 106 -5.51 20.03 12.43
CA ASP A 106 -6.21 19.89 13.70
C ASP A 106 -5.23 19.41 14.78
N GLY A 107 -4.91 20.30 15.72
CA GLY A 107 -3.95 20.06 16.80
C GLY A 107 -4.27 18.85 17.68
N ARG A 108 -5.52 18.37 17.71
CA ARG A 108 -5.89 17.16 18.46
C ARG A 108 -5.22 15.91 17.91
N HIS A 109 -5.04 15.82 16.60
CA HIS A 109 -4.28 14.72 16.00
C HIS A 109 -2.80 14.81 16.36
N ALA A 110 -2.22 16.01 16.34
CA ALA A 110 -0.84 16.22 16.76
C ALA A 110 -0.63 15.81 18.22
N ASP A 111 -1.52 16.23 19.11
CA ASP A 111 -1.46 15.87 20.54
C ASP A 111 -1.58 14.36 20.75
N LYS A 112 -2.44 13.66 19.99
CA LYS A 112 -2.53 12.19 20.04
C LYS A 112 -1.24 11.51 19.59
N ALA A 113 -0.62 11.98 18.50
CA ALA A 113 0.67 11.44 18.05
C ALA A 113 1.77 11.68 19.11
N MET A 114 1.83 12.88 19.69
CA MET A 114 2.77 13.22 20.75
C MET A 114 2.56 12.42 22.03
N GLU A 115 1.31 12.15 22.43
CA GLU A 115 0.97 11.29 23.58
C GLU A 115 1.60 9.91 23.44
N ILE A 116 1.41 9.28 22.28
CA ILE A 116 1.94 7.93 22.01
C ILE A 116 3.47 7.97 21.98
N LEU A 117 4.06 8.90 21.23
CA LEU A 117 5.52 9.03 21.09
C LEU A 117 6.21 9.23 22.45
N ARG A 118 5.74 10.19 23.26
CA ARG A 118 6.25 10.44 24.61
C ARG A 118 6.01 9.26 25.55
N GLY A 119 4.86 8.60 25.43
CA GLY A 119 4.52 7.41 26.20
C GLY A 119 5.52 6.28 25.98
N TYR A 120 5.80 5.92 24.72
CA TYR A 120 6.77 4.88 24.38
C TYR A 120 8.20 5.30 24.75
N ALA A 121 8.63 6.52 24.42
CA ALA A 121 9.97 7.02 24.74
C ALA A 121 10.27 6.97 26.25
N ARG A 122 9.27 7.25 27.10
CA ARG A 122 9.41 7.21 28.56
C ARG A 122 9.37 5.80 29.13
N THR A 123 8.55 4.89 28.58
CA THR A 123 8.22 3.61 29.24
C THR A 123 8.94 2.40 28.66
N LEU A 124 9.15 2.34 27.34
CA LEU A 124 9.70 1.15 26.70
C LEU A 124 11.14 0.87 27.18
N ARG A 125 11.45 -0.38 27.52
CA ARG A 125 12.75 -0.82 28.03
C ARG A 125 13.36 -1.94 27.23
N LYS A 126 12.55 -2.89 26.75
CA LYS A 126 13.06 -4.08 26.07
C LYS A 126 12.09 -4.64 25.04
N ILE A 127 12.65 -5.13 23.94
CA ILE A 127 11.94 -5.96 22.97
C ILE A 127 12.43 -7.40 23.18
N HIS A 128 11.51 -8.35 23.30
CA HIS A 128 11.83 -9.76 23.54
C HIS A 128 11.58 -10.60 22.29
N GLY A 129 12.46 -11.58 22.08
CA GLY A 129 12.38 -12.54 20.99
C GLY A 129 11.27 -13.58 21.13
N PRO A 130 11.18 -14.52 20.18
CA PRO A 130 12.16 -14.81 19.11
C PRO A 130 12.06 -13.95 17.84
N ASP A 131 11.01 -13.14 17.73
CA ASP A 131 10.69 -12.32 16.55
C ASP A 131 11.06 -10.83 16.77
N ASP A 132 12.00 -10.56 17.68
CA ASP A 132 12.45 -9.23 18.07
C ASP A 132 13.01 -8.39 16.90
N PRO A 133 13.73 -8.93 15.90
CA PRO A 133 14.17 -8.14 14.74
C PRO A 133 13.00 -7.59 13.92
N LEU A 134 11.93 -8.37 13.73
CA LEU A 134 10.72 -7.91 13.06
C LEU A 134 9.95 -6.90 13.92
N CYS A 135 9.90 -7.13 15.23
CA CYS A 135 9.29 -6.20 16.19
C CYS A 135 9.95 -4.82 16.07
N ALA A 136 11.28 -4.78 16.16
CA ALA A 136 12.07 -3.57 16.03
C ALA A 136 11.98 -2.94 14.63
N GLY A 137 12.09 -3.76 13.57
CA GLY A 137 12.15 -3.29 12.18
C GLY A 137 10.83 -2.83 11.58
N LEU A 138 9.69 -3.33 12.07
CA LEU A 138 8.36 -3.01 11.51
C LEU A 138 7.60 -1.98 12.36
N GLN A 139 7.39 -2.28 13.65
CA GLN A 139 6.68 -1.36 14.55
C GLN A 139 7.51 -0.10 14.81
N GLY A 140 8.82 -0.27 15.02
CA GLY A 140 9.75 0.85 15.18
C GLY A 140 9.75 1.79 13.97
N PHE A 141 9.62 1.24 12.76
CA PHE A 141 9.61 2.04 11.54
C PHE A 141 8.36 2.91 11.40
N MET A 142 7.19 2.44 11.85
CA MET A 142 6.00 3.28 11.95
C MET A 142 6.18 4.40 12.98
N LEU A 143 6.72 4.06 14.15
CA LEU A 143 6.92 4.99 15.25
C LEU A 143 7.95 6.10 14.93
N ILE A 144 9.06 5.77 14.27
CA ILE A 144 10.10 6.74 13.91
C ILE A 144 9.67 7.68 12.80
N ASN A 145 8.85 7.21 11.83
CA ASN A 145 8.25 8.09 10.83
C ASN A 145 7.26 9.08 11.47
N ALA A 146 6.49 8.64 12.48
CA ALA A 146 5.66 9.54 13.25
C ALA A 146 6.50 10.60 14.00
N ALA A 147 7.57 10.16 14.68
CA ALA A 147 8.50 11.05 15.38
C ALA A 147 9.10 12.10 14.45
N GLU A 148 9.55 11.69 13.27
CA GLU A 148 10.13 12.58 12.26
C GLU A 148 9.12 13.64 11.80
N ILE A 149 7.89 13.25 11.43
CA ILE A 149 6.85 14.21 11.02
C ILE A 149 6.59 15.21 12.15
N MET A 150 6.41 14.74 13.39
CA MET A 150 6.08 15.60 14.53
C MET A 150 7.23 16.55 14.89
N ARG A 151 8.49 16.08 14.84
CA ARG A 151 9.71 16.88 15.10
C ARG A 151 9.80 18.11 14.21
N TYR A 152 9.37 17.99 12.96
CA TYR A 152 9.51 19.06 11.97
C TYR A 152 8.24 19.87 11.72
N THR A 153 7.05 19.34 12.03
CA THR A 153 5.77 20.01 11.73
C THR A 153 5.01 20.54 12.94
N TYR A 154 5.27 20.05 14.16
CA TYR A 154 4.53 20.42 15.37
C TYR A 154 5.48 20.88 16.48
N LYS A 155 6.15 22.01 16.29
CA LYS A 155 7.22 22.49 17.19
C LYS A 155 6.69 23.30 18.36
N ARG A 156 7.39 23.26 19.50
CA ARG A 156 7.05 24.04 20.71
C ARG A 156 6.94 25.55 20.46
N THR A 157 7.68 26.08 19.48
CA THR A 157 7.64 27.50 19.11
C THR A 157 6.30 27.94 18.54
N GLY A 158 5.53 27.03 17.93
CA GLY A 158 4.20 27.31 17.38
C GLY A 158 3.05 26.73 18.22
N TYR A 159 3.32 25.72 19.04
CA TYR A 159 2.28 24.94 19.72
C TYR A 159 2.68 24.61 21.16
N ALA A 160 1.77 24.85 22.11
CA ALA A 160 2.03 24.65 23.54
C ALA A 160 2.45 23.20 23.88
N ASN A 161 1.87 22.20 23.20
CA ASN A 161 2.20 20.78 23.38
C ASN A 161 3.26 20.27 22.38
N GLY A 162 3.79 21.17 21.55
CA GLY A 162 4.71 20.85 20.47
C GLY A 162 6.02 20.20 20.91
N TRP A 163 6.67 19.57 19.94
CA TRP A 163 7.94 18.88 20.04
C TRP A 163 9.03 19.75 20.65
N THR A 164 9.77 19.19 21.62
CA THR A 164 10.86 19.85 22.34
C THR A 164 12.22 19.19 22.10
N VAL A 165 13.28 19.79 22.67
CA VAL A 165 14.62 19.20 22.68
C VAL A 165 14.63 17.92 23.51
N GLU A 166 13.91 17.89 24.64
CA GLU A 166 13.79 16.71 25.49
C GLU A 166 13.08 15.57 24.76
N ASP A 167 12.04 15.86 23.95
CA ASP A 167 11.38 14.85 23.11
C ASP A 167 12.37 14.21 22.12
N THR A 168 13.27 15.02 21.53
CA THR A 168 14.35 14.53 20.67
C THR A 168 15.26 13.57 21.44
N GLN A 169 15.79 14.02 22.58
CA GLN A 169 16.72 13.24 23.41
C GLN A 169 16.11 11.90 23.87
N GLN A 170 14.87 11.92 24.35
CA GLN A 170 14.19 10.70 24.85
C GLN A 170 13.85 9.74 23.71
N THR A 171 13.40 10.25 22.57
CA THR A 171 13.05 9.44 21.41
C THR A 171 14.30 8.81 20.78
N GLU A 172 15.37 9.58 20.59
CA GLU A 172 16.67 9.07 20.12
C GLU A 172 17.23 8.02 21.09
N LYS A 173 17.16 8.28 22.40
CA LYS A 173 17.57 7.31 23.43
C LYS A 173 16.80 5.99 23.30
N MET A 174 15.48 6.03 23.19
CA MET A 174 14.67 4.82 22.99
C MET A 174 15.12 4.04 21.76
N PHE A 175 15.29 4.69 20.61
CA PHE A 175 15.72 4.01 19.39
C PHE A 175 17.15 3.45 19.50
N ARG A 176 18.09 4.20 20.09
CA ARG A 176 19.49 3.78 20.24
C ARG A 176 19.69 2.70 21.30
N GLU A 177 18.96 2.73 22.41
CA GLU A 177 19.17 1.79 23.52
C GLU A 177 18.27 0.56 23.48
N VAL A 178 17.07 0.66 22.89
CA VAL A 178 16.10 -0.45 22.85
C VAL A 178 16.03 -1.12 21.48
N PHE A 179 15.99 -0.35 20.39
CA PHE A 179 15.79 -0.90 19.04
C PHE A 179 17.11 -1.28 18.39
N LEU A 180 18.06 -0.35 18.32
CA LEU A 180 19.31 -0.52 17.57
C LEU A 180 20.12 -1.75 17.98
N PRO A 181 20.26 -2.13 19.27
CA PRO A 181 21.06 -3.31 19.64
C PRO A 181 20.53 -4.61 19.04
N ILE A 182 19.20 -4.74 18.89
CA ILE A 182 18.56 -5.92 18.27
C ILE A 182 18.83 -5.94 16.77
N LEU A 183 18.72 -4.78 16.13
CA LEU A 183 18.97 -4.62 14.69
C LEU A 183 20.44 -4.91 14.36
N THR A 184 21.37 -4.43 15.19
CA THR A 184 22.80 -4.71 15.06
C THR A 184 23.10 -6.19 15.28
N ALA A 185 22.56 -6.80 16.34
CA ALA A 185 22.74 -8.23 16.61
C ALA A 185 22.23 -9.12 15.45
N PHE A 186 21.13 -8.74 14.80
CA PHE A 186 20.64 -9.44 13.60
C PHE A 186 21.65 -9.37 12.45
N VAL A 187 22.18 -8.18 12.16
CA VAL A 187 23.11 -7.95 11.04
C VAL A 187 24.46 -8.63 11.27
N GLU A 188 24.94 -8.68 12.50
CA GLU A 188 26.20 -9.34 12.87
C GLU A 188 26.10 -10.88 12.92
N ALA A 189 24.89 -11.41 13.06
CA ALA A 189 24.66 -12.84 13.06
C ALA A 189 24.89 -13.47 11.67
N LYS A 190 25.21 -14.77 11.65
CA LYS A 190 25.14 -15.55 10.41
C LYS A 190 23.69 -15.55 9.90
N PRO A 191 23.44 -15.41 8.59
CA PRO A 191 22.09 -15.38 8.04
C PRO A 191 21.26 -16.56 8.55
N TYR A 192 20.08 -16.25 9.11
CA TYR A 192 19.23 -17.27 9.74
C TYR A 192 17.74 -17.16 9.42
N ALA A 193 17.33 -16.12 8.68
CA ALA A 193 15.93 -15.81 8.36
C ALA A 193 15.71 -15.53 6.86
N ASN A 194 14.43 -15.46 6.46
CA ASN A 194 14.03 -15.02 5.13
C ASN A 194 14.34 -13.54 4.91
N GLY A 195 14.52 -13.12 3.65
CA GLY A 195 15.06 -11.79 3.36
C GLY A 195 14.18 -10.61 3.76
N ASN A 196 12.87 -10.79 3.91
CA ASN A 196 12.02 -9.73 4.47
C ASN A 196 12.43 -9.31 5.90
N TRP A 197 13.04 -10.21 6.68
CA TRP A 197 13.55 -9.88 8.01
C TRP A 197 14.72 -8.91 7.90
N GLY A 198 15.75 -9.25 7.11
CA GLY A 198 16.91 -8.41 6.90
C GLY A 198 16.56 -7.07 6.27
N GLY A 199 15.64 -7.05 5.29
CA GLY A 199 15.14 -5.80 4.72
C GLY A 199 14.42 -4.91 5.75
N SER A 200 13.58 -5.51 6.61
CA SER A 200 12.90 -4.79 7.71
C SER A 200 13.89 -4.24 8.74
N VAL A 201 14.92 -5.02 9.07
CA VAL A 201 15.99 -4.59 9.98
C VAL A 201 16.77 -3.43 9.38
N ASN A 202 17.15 -3.54 8.11
CA ASN A 202 17.99 -2.55 7.47
C ASN A 202 17.27 -1.22 7.22
N LYS A 203 15.98 -1.24 6.84
CA LYS A 203 15.19 0.01 6.70
C LYS A 203 15.11 0.77 8.01
N MET A 204 14.98 0.06 9.13
CA MET A 204 14.93 0.68 10.45
C MET A 204 16.30 1.19 10.89
N ARG A 205 17.40 0.48 10.62
CA ARG A 205 18.76 0.98 10.88
C ARG A 205 19.03 2.29 10.13
N MET A 206 18.66 2.35 8.84
CA MET A 206 18.75 3.60 8.07
C MET A 206 17.87 4.70 8.66
N ALA A 207 16.64 4.39 9.09
CA ALA A 207 15.77 5.38 9.70
C ALA A 207 16.32 5.94 11.02
N ILE A 208 16.91 5.08 11.88
CA ILE A 208 17.60 5.52 13.11
C ILE A 208 18.79 6.40 12.77
N ALA A 209 19.55 6.02 11.73
CA ALA A 209 20.70 6.80 11.28
C ALA A 209 20.29 8.21 10.85
N LEU A 210 19.27 8.32 10.01
CA LEU A 210 18.74 9.61 9.56
C LEU A 210 18.21 10.42 10.75
N PHE A 211 17.29 9.86 11.54
CA PHE A 211 16.68 10.55 12.67
C PHE A 211 17.71 11.08 13.69
N SER A 212 18.81 10.35 13.89
CA SER A 212 19.86 10.67 14.87
C SER A 212 21.12 11.30 14.24
N ASN A 213 21.07 11.68 12.96
CA ASN A 213 22.19 12.21 12.19
C ASN A 213 23.49 11.38 12.25
N ASP A 214 23.37 10.04 12.19
CA ASP A 214 24.46 9.08 12.31
C ASP A 214 24.97 8.63 10.93
N VAL A 215 26.01 9.29 10.44
CA VAL A 215 26.56 9.05 9.09
C VAL A 215 27.13 7.63 8.96
N ASP A 216 27.78 7.12 9.99
CA ASP A 216 28.39 5.78 9.96
C ASP A 216 27.32 4.69 9.91
N LEU A 217 26.27 4.80 10.72
CA LEU A 217 25.16 3.84 10.69
C LEU A 217 24.42 3.88 9.33
N TYR A 218 24.28 5.06 8.71
CA TYR A 218 23.69 5.19 7.38
C TYR A 218 24.54 4.46 6.33
N ASN A 219 25.86 4.69 6.32
CA ASN A 219 26.78 4.03 5.41
C ASN A 219 26.75 2.51 5.59
N GLN A 220 26.66 2.01 6.83
CA GLN A 220 26.49 0.58 7.10
C GLN A 220 25.16 0.03 6.58
N ALA A 221 24.08 0.82 6.60
CA ALA A 221 22.81 0.39 6.04
C ALA A 221 22.84 0.33 4.50
N VAL A 222 23.52 1.29 3.86
CA VAL A 222 23.78 1.27 2.41
C VAL A 222 24.66 0.07 2.03
N ASP A 223 25.74 -0.17 2.77
CA ASP A 223 26.61 -1.34 2.56
C ASP A 223 25.84 -2.65 2.70
N PHE A 224 25.01 -2.79 3.73
CA PHE A 224 24.15 -3.97 3.89
C PHE A 224 23.27 -4.20 2.66
N PHE A 225 22.65 -3.14 2.14
CA PHE A 225 21.75 -3.21 1.00
C PHE A 225 22.45 -3.77 -0.25
N TYR A 226 23.70 -3.36 -0.52
CA TYR A 226 24.44 -3.82 -1.70
C TYR A 226 25.19 -5.15 -1.48
N HIS A 227 25.76 -5.35 -0.29
CA HIS A 227 26.87 -6.29 -0.10
C HIS A 227 26.67 -7.30 1.02
N SER A 228 25.63 -7.18 1.84
CA SER A 228 25.40 -8.15 2.92
C SER A 228 25.17 -9.56 2.37
N LYS A 229 25.68 -10.54 3.12
CA LYS A 229 25.46 -11.97 2.88
C LYS A 229 24.08 -12.44 3.35
N ASP A 230 23.34 -11.59 4.05
CA ASP A 230 21.97 -11.88 4.46
C ASP A 230 21.01 -11.90 3.26
N ASN A 231 19.90 -12.63 3.39
CA ASN A 231 18.85 -12.69 2.38
C ASN A 231 18.18 -11.33 2.12
N GLY A 232 18.29 -10.36 3.04
CA GLY A 232 17.71 -9.03 2.93
C GLY A 232 18.51 -8.03 2.09
N SER A 233 19.72 -8.35 1.64
CA SER A 233 20.43 -7.53 0.66
C SER A 233 19.78 -7.62 -0.71
N LEU A 234 19.88 -6.56 -1.53
CA LEU A 234 19.24 -6.51 -2.83
C LEU A 234 19.59 -7.70 -3.76
N PRO A 235 20.86 -8.10 -3.95
CA PRO A 235 21.18 -9.22 -4.82
C PRO A 235 20.71 -10.59 -4.28
N ASN A 236 20.58 -10.72 -2.95
CA ASN A 236 20.12 -11.96 -2.32
C ASN A 236 18.60 -12.03 -2.17
N TYR A 237 17.89 -10.90 -2.24
CA TYR A 237 16.44 -10.88 -2.21
C TYR A 237 15.82 -10.93 -3.61
N ILE A 238 16.36 -10.19 -4.57
CA ILE A 238 15.81 -10.08 -5.92
C ILE A 238 16.85 -10.53 -6.94
N SER A 239 16.54 -11.59 -7.69
CA SER A 239 17.45 -12.12 -8.71
C SER A 239 17.48 -11.25 -9.96
N GLU A 240 18.44 -11.51 -10.84
CA GLU A 240 18.56 -10.80 -12.12
C GLU A 240 17.31 -10.90 -13.01
N THR A 241 16.52 -11.96 -12.85
CA THR A 241 15.24 -12.17 -13.57
C THR A 241 14.06 -11.46 -12.91
N GLY A 242 14.26 -10.81 -11.76
CA GLY A 242 13.21 -10.20 -10.94
C GLY A 242 12.53 -11.17 -9.98
N GLN A 243 12.77 -12.48 -10.06
CA GLN A 243 12.24 -13.42 -9.08
C GLN A 243 12.69 -12.99 -7.68
N LEU A 244 11.78 -13.07 -6.71
CA LEU A 244 12.04 -12.77 -5.30
C LEU A 244 12.43 -14.06 -4.55
N GLN A 245 13.26 -13.96 -3.52
CA GLN A 245 13.69 -15.09 -2.71
C GLN A 245 12.49 -15.86 -2.13
N GLU A 246 11.43 -15.16 -1.74
CA GLU A 246 10.23 -15.76 -1.14
C GLU A 246 9.14 -16.17 -2.14
N THR A 247 9.38 -16.07 -3.45
CA THR A 247 8.37 -16.39 -4.50
C THR A 247 7.74 -17.77 -4.33
N GLY A 248 8.52 -18.74 -3.84
CA GLY A 248 8.05 -20.11 -3.62
C GLY A 248 7.25 -20.33 -2.33
N ARG A 249 7.27 -19.35 -1.41
CA ARG A 249 6.62 -19.40 -0.10
C ARG A 249 5.15 -18.99 -0.19
N ASP A 250 4.92 -17.69 -0.35
CA ASP A 250 3.63 -17.05 -0.47
C ASP A 250 3.80 -15.61 -0.97
N GLN A 251 2.72 -15.04 -1.51
CA GLN A 251 2.78 -13.73 -2.15
C GLN A 251 2.74 -12.57 -1.15
N ALA A 252 2.21 -12.80 0.05
CA ALA A 252 2.10 -11.78 1.08
C ALA A 252 3.49 -11.38 1.62
N HIS A 253 4.39 -12.35 1.84
CA HIS A 253 5.77 -12.08 2.24
C HIS A 253 6.62 -11.51 1.10
N CYS A 254 6.35 -11.90 -0.14
CA CYS A 254 6.95 -11.26 -1.31
C CYS A 254 6.65 -9.76 -1.35
N MET A 255 5.39 -9.38 -1.11
CA MET A 255 4.96 -7.98 -1.05
C MET A 255 5.60 -7.23 0.13
N LEU A 256 5.72 -7.86 1.30
CA LEU A 256 6.49 -7.29 2.42
C LEU A 256 7.94 -7.01 2.01
N GLY A 257 8.63 -7.97 1.41
CA GLY A 257 10.04 -7.81 1.09
C GLY A 257 10.34 -6.78 0.01
N VAL A 258 9.54 -6.69 -1.06
CA VAL A 258 9.70 -5.58 -2.02
C VAL A 258 9.33 -4.22 -1.39
N GLY A 259 8.32 -4.21 -0.51
CA GLY A 259 7.91 -3.01 0.23
C GLY A 259 9.03 -2.45 1.09
N VAL A 260 9.69 -3.29 1.91
CA VAL A 260 10.78 -2.82 2.78
C VAL A 260 12.01 -2.33 2.00
N LEU A 261 12.28 -2.92 0.83
CA LEU A 261 13.35 -2.45 -0.05
C LEU A 261 13.02 -1.09 -0.67
N ALA A 262 11.77 -0.89 -1.11
CA ALA A 262 11.33 0.40 -1.65
C ALA A 262 11.27 1.48 -0.57
N GLU A 263 10.81 1.17 0.64
CA GLU A 263 10.81 2.10 1.78
C GLU A 263 12.24 2.54 2.15
N LEU A 264 13.20 1.61 2.18
CA LEU A 264 14.61 1.93 2.38
C LEU A 264 15.16 2.81 1.25
N ALA A 265 14.91 2.44 0.00
CA ALA A 265 15.38 3.19 -1.15
C ALA A 265 14.75 4.60 -1.23
N GLU A 266 13.51 4.74 -0.77
CA GLU A 266 12.80 6.03 -0.70
C GLU A 266 13.35 6.94 0.40
N CYS A 267 13.78 6.39 1.54
CA CYS A 267 14.53 7.16 2.54
C CYS A 267 15.87 7.65 1.96
N ALA A 268 16.64 6.77 1.33
CA ALA A 268 17.93 7.14 0.72
C ALA A 268 17.79 8.15 -0.43
N TRP A 269 16.74 8.01 -1.24
CA TRP A 269 16.44 8.95 -2.34
C TRP A 269 16.26 10.38 -1.84
N LYS A 270 15.59 10.57 -0.69
CA LYS A 270 15.44 11.89 -0.07
C LYS A 270 16.75 12.50 0.43
N GLN A 271 17.78 11.68 0.59
CA GLN A 271 19.13 12.12 0.94
C GLN A 271 20.03 12.32 -0.29
N GLY A 272 19.48 12.15 -1.50
CA GLY A 272 20.21 12.27 -2.77
C GLY A 272 20.86 10.97 -3.27
N ASP A 273 20.64 9.83 -2.61
CA ASP A 273 21.26 8.55 -2.99
C ASP A 273 20.28 7.66 -3.78
N ASP A 274 20.67 7.25 -4.99
CA ASP A 274 19.83 6.44 -5.89
C ASP A 274 19.96 4.92 -5.64
N LEU A 275 19.41 4.45 -4.52
CA LEU A 275 19.32 3.01 -4.25
C LEU A 275 18.30 2.28 -5.14
N TYR A 276 17.31 2.99 -5.69
CA TYR A 276 16.40 2.43 -6.69
C TYR A 276 17.15 2.02 -7.97
N GLY A 277 18.11 2.83 -8.41
CA GLY A 277 18.97 2.57 -9.57
C GLY A 277 19.87 1.33 -9.46
N ALA A 278 20.03 0.78 -8.25
CA ALA A 278 20.95 -0.31 -7.95
C ALA A 278 20.73 -1.57 -8.82
N LEU A 279 21.85 -2.17 -9.24
CA LEU A 279 21.90 -3.43 -9.98
C LEU A 279 20.98 -3.44 -11.22
N TYR A 280 20.98 -2.33 -11.97
CA TYR A 280 20.15 -2.09 -13.16
C TYR A 280 18.65 -2.11 -12.84
N ASN A 281 18.22 -1.22 -11.93
CA ASN A 281 16.85 -1.09 -11.44
C ASN A 281 16.29 -2.43 -10.92
N ARG A 282 17.06 -3.13 -10.07
CA ARG A 282 16.69 -4.48 -9.62
C ARG A 282 15.38 -4.50 -8.84
N ILE A 283 15.08 -3.45 -8.07
CA ILE A 283 13.80 -3.31 -7.37
C ILE A 283 12.65 -3.23 -8.39
N LEU A 284 12.77 -2.44 -9.48
CA LEU A 284 11.77 -2.39 -10.56
C LEU A 284 11.48 -3.78 -11.11
N LYS A 285 12.54 -4.55 -11.44
CA LYS A 285 12.40 -5.92 -11.95
C LYS A 285 11.64 -6.82 -10.97
N GLY A 286 11.89 -6.68 -9.67
CA GLY A 286 11.18 -7.40 -8.61
C GLY A 286 9.68 -7.08 -8.57
N TYR A 287 9.32 -5.80 -8.66
CA TYR A 287 7.92 -5.37 -8.69
C TYR A 287 7.18 -5.84 -9.95
N GLU A 288 7.81 -5.74 -11.12
CA GLU A 288 7.21 -6.22 -12.37
C GLU A 288 7.05 -7.75 -12.36
N TYR A 289 8.05 -8.48 -11.87
CA TYR A 289 7.96 -9.94 -11.69
C TYR A 289 6.81 -10.31 -10.76
N LEU A 290 6.76 -9.71 -9.57
CA LEU A 290 5.73 -9.98 -8.56
C LEU A 290 4.33 -9.69 -9.08
N SER A 291 4.18 -8.58 -9.78
CA SER A 291 2.93 -8.17 -10.43
C SER A 291 2.50 -9.17 -11.49
N LYS A 292 3.41 -9.63 -12.37
CA LYS A 292 3.09 -10.67 -13.37
C LYS A 292 2.61 -11.97 -12.72
N VAL A 293 3.30 -12.44 -11.68
CA VAL A 293 2.90 -13.66 -10.95
C VAL A 293 1.49 -13.50 -10.37
N ASN A 294 1.23 -12.41 -9.66
CA ASN A 294 -0.05 -12.20 -8.96
C ASN A 294 -1.21 -11.85 -9.90
N LEU A 295 -0.93 -11.35 -11.10
CA LEU A 295 -1.93 -11.18 -12.16
C LEU A 295 -2.23 -12.50 -12.90
N GLY A 296 -1.57 -13.60 -12.56
CA GLY A 296 -1.84 -14.93 -13.08
C GLY A 296 -1.21 -15.23 -14.45
N TYR A 297 -0.17 -14.50 -14.85
CA TYR A 297 0.56 -14.82 -16.09
C TYR A 297 1.27 -16.16 -15.94
N SER A 298 1.11 -17.04 -16.92
CA SER A 298 1.67 -18.41 -16.89
C SER A 298 3.13 -18.48 -17.36
N ASN A 299 3.62 -17.47 -18.07
CA ASN A 299 4.97 -17.40 -18.63
C ASN A 299 5.90 -16.54 -17.76
N VAL A 300 5.96 -16.83 -16.47
CA VAL A 300 6.87 -16.15 -15.54
C VAL A 300 7.96 -17.13 -15.09
N PRO A 301 9.24 -16.90 -15.41
CA PRO A 301 10.31 -17.83 -15.07
C PRO A 301 10.44 -18.04 -13.57
N PHE A 302 10.46 -19.28 -13.11
CA PHE A 302 10.72 -19.63 -11.72
C PHE A 302 11.90 -20.60 -11.66
N LYS A 303 12.87 -20.32 -10.79
CA LYS A 303 13.96 -21.23 -10.46
C LYS A 303 13.96 -21.54 -8.97
N VAL A 304 14.35 -22.76 -8.62
CA VAL A 304 14.63 -23.11 -7.22
C VAL A 304 15.76 -22.20 -6.74
N TRP A 305 15.49 -21.46 -5.68
CA TRP A 305 16.40 -20.46 -5.15
C TRP A 305 17.07 -21.02 -3.91
N LYS A 306 18.41 -21.13 -3.89
CA LYS A 306 19.16 -21.43 -2.66
C LYS A 306 19.47 -20.16 -1.90
N ASP A 307 18.82 -19.99 -0.75
CA ASP A 307 18.96 -18.80 0.08
C ASP A 307 20.26 -18.85 0.91
N ALA A 308 20.62 -17.72 1.52
CA ALA A 308 21.86 -17.57 2.30
C ALA A 308 21.90 -18.45 3.56
N THR A 309 20.73 -18.87 4.07
CA THR A 309 20.63 -19.72 5.26
C THR A 309 20.78 -21.21 4.93
N GLY A 310 20.46 -21.61 3.69
CA GLY A 310 20.29 -23.01 3.28
C GLY A 310 19.04 -23.68 3.86
N LYS A 311 18.16 -22.95 4.56
CA LYS A 311 16.91 -23.47 5.16
C LYS A 311 15.70 -23.24 4.27
N TYR A 312 15.66 -22.12 3.54
CA TYR A 312 14.51 -21.68 2.77
C TYR A 312 14.78 -21.79 1.28
N CYS A 313 15.16 -23.00 0.84
CA CYS A 313 15.83 -23.21 -0.44
C CYS A 313 15.26 -24.30 -1.34
N ASN A 314 14.15 -24.94 -0.97
CA ASN A 314 13.65 -26.15 -1.66
C ASN A 314 12.27 -25.97 -2.31
N TRP A 315 11.74 -24.74 -2.40
CA TRP A 315 10.48 -24.50 -3.08
C TRP A 315 10.60 -24.76 -4.59
N GLN A 316 9.86 -25.77 -5.06
CA GLN A 316 9.89 -26.22 -6.46
C GLN A 316 8.95 -25.44 -7.37
N THR A 317 7.98 -24.72 -6.80
CA THR A 317 6.95 -23.97 -7.54
C THR A 317 6.65 -22.65 -6.83
N VAL A 318 5.96 -21.75 -7.52
CA VAL A 318 5.42 -20.51 -6.94
C VAL A 318 4.43 -20.83 -5.83
N GLY A 319 4.58 -20.16 -4.68
CA GLY A 319 3.67 -20.29 -3.55
C GLY A 319 2.29 -19.72 -3.88
N LYS A 320 1.24 -20.51 -3.72
CA LYS A 320 -0.15 -20.14 -4.09
C LYS A 320 -0.90 -19.34 -3.02
N ALA A 321 -0.39 -19.32 -1.78
CA ALA A 321 -1.02 -18.56 -0.70
C ALA A 321 -0.98 -17.05 -1.01
N SER A 322 -2.13 -16.40 -0.83
CA SER A 322 -2.37 -14.99 -1.18
C SER A 322 -2.12 -14.61 -2.63
N LEU A 323 -2.14 -15.57 -3.57
CA LEU A 323 -1.96 -15.27 -4.99
C LEU A 323 -3.12 -14.41 -5.51
N GLY A 324 -2.79 -13.22 -6.02
CA GLY A 324 -3.77 -12.25 -6.52
C GLY A 324 -4.41 -11.39 -5.42
N GLU A 325 -3.99 -11.56 -4.17
CA GLU A 325 -4.31 -10.65 -3.07
C GLU A 325 -3.20 -9.61 -2.95
N PHE A 326 -3.54 -8.33 -2.97
CA PHE A 326 -2.55 -7.25 -3.05
C PHE A 326 -2.53 -6.39 -1.79
N ARG A 327 -1.32 -6.09 -1.31
CA ARG A 327 -1.05 -5.11 -0.24
C ARG A 327 -0.74 -3.73 -0.83
N ALA A 328 -0.87 -2.69 -0.01
CA ALA A 328 -0.60 -1.30 -0.39
C ALA A 328 0.91 -0.95 -0.39
N VAL A 329 1.68 -1.58 -1.29
CA VAL A 329 3.16 -1.46 -1.37
C VAL A 329 3.68 -1.11 -2.77
N PHE A 330 2.80 -0.93 -3.76
CA PHE A 330 3.19 -0.80 -5.17
C PHE A 330 3.39 0.66 -5.59
N GLU A 331 2.64 1.58 -4.99
CA GLU A 331 2.61 2.99 -5.37
C GLU A 331 3.96 3.69 -5.16
N ILE A 332 4.66 3.37 -4.06
CA ILE A 332 5.98 3.94 -3.75
C ILE A 332 7.00 3.71 -4.88
N ALA A 333 7.15 2.46 -5.33
CA ALA A 333 8.08 2.11 -6.40
C ALA A 333 7.60 2.60 -7.77
N TYR A 334 6.29 2.48 -8.05
CA TYR A 334 5.72 2.96 -9.31
C TYR A 334 5.95 4.46 -9.51
N ASN A 335 5.73 5.28 -8.48
CA ASN A 335 5.97 6.72 -8.60
C ASN A 335 7.44 7.04 -8.80
N HIS A 336 8.36 6.35 -8.13
CA HIS A 336 9.78 6.55 -8.40
C HIS A 336 10.12 6.25 -9.87
N TYR A 337 9.83 5.05 -10.35
CA TYR A 337 10.31 4.62 -11.67
C TYR A 337 9.52 5.23 -12.83
N VAL A 338 8.20 5.32 -12.73
CA VAL A 338 7.37 5.82 -13.84
C VAL A 338 7.31 7.34 -13.79
N MET A 339 6.95 7.92 -12.64
CA MET A 339 6.72 9.37 -12.57
C MET A 339 8.00 10.18 -12.44
N ARG A 340 8.95 9.78 -11.57
CA ARG A 340 10.23 10.52 -11.41
C ARG A 340 11.24 10.17 -12.49
N ARG A 341 11.27 8.92 -12.98
CA ARG A 341 12.32 8.42 -13.90
C ARG A 341 11.85 8.17 -15.34
N GLY A 342 10.56 8.27 -15.65
CA GLY A 342 10.03 8.10 -17.01
C GLY A 342 10.18 6.68 -17.58
N LEU A 343 10.28 5.66 -16.71
CA LEU A 343 10.36 4.26 -17.12
C LEU A 343 8.97 3.62 -17.19
N GLU A 344 8.90 2.39 -17.71
CA GLU A 344 7.66 1.62 -17.78
C GLU A 344 7.59 0.54 -16.70
N MET A 345 6.42 0.41 -16.08
CA MET A 345 6.07 -0.69 -15.17
C MET A 345 4.66 -1.23 -15.48
N PRO A 346 4.43 -1.80 -16.68
CA PRO A 346 3.09 -2.08 -17.19
C PRO A 346 2.31 -3.13 -16.37
N TYR A 347 2.98 -4.06 -15.69
CA TYR A 347 2.29 -5.03 -14.84
C TYR A 347 1.93 -4.43 -13.49
N THR A 348 2.84 -3.65 -12.91
CA THR A 348 2.59 -2.93 -11.66
C THR A 348 1.50 -1.87 -11.84
N GLU A 349 1.42 -1.22 -13.00
CA GLU A 349 0.31 -0.32 -13.34
C GLU A 349 -1.04 -1.04 -13.28
N LYS A 350 -1.14 -2.24 -13.87
CA LYS A 350 -2.37 -3.07 -13.80
C LYS A 350 -2.75 -3.44 -12.37
N VAL A 351 -1.75 -3.67 -11.50
CA VAL A 351 -1.98 -3.88 -10.06
C VAL A 351 -2.52 -2.60 -9.41
N LEU A 352 -1.91 -1.44 -9.67
CA LEU A 352 -2.38 -0.16 -9.10
C LEU A 352 -3.78 0.21 -9.56
N GLN A 353 -4.13 -0.04 -10.82
CA GLN A 353 -5.49 0.12 -11.33
C GLN A 353 -6.50 -0.75 -10.58
N ARG A 354 -6.07 -1.88 -9.98
CA ARG A 354 -6.88 -2.79 -9.16
C ARG A 354 -7.04 -2.33 -7.72
N ILE A 355 -5.99 -1.79 -7.11
CA ILE A 355 -5.94 -1.56 -5.65
C ILE A 355 -6.10 -0.11 -5.21
N ARG A 356 -5.89 0.87 -6.10
CA ARG A 356 -6.17 2.28 -5.80
C ARG A 356 -7.66 2.48 -5.51
N PRO A 357 -8.10 3.47 -4.73
CA PRO A 357 -7.30 4.09 -3.68
C PRO A 357 -6.88 3.04 -2.64
N GLU A 358 -5.60 2.98 -2.31
CA GLU A 358 -5.05 2.05 -1.34
C GLU A 358 -5.44 2.45 0.09
N GLY A 359 -5.78 1.46 0.92
CA GLY A 359 -6.12 1.63 2.34
C GLY A 359 -4.94 1.37 3.28
N ALA A 360 -5.25 1.10 4.55
CA ALA A 360 -4.26 0.83 5.60
C ALA A 360 -3.31 -0.32 5.25
N GLY A 361 -2.10 -0.27 5.78
CA GLY A 361 -1.11 -1.33 5.66
C GLY A 361 -1.56 -2.59 6.40
N TRP A 362 -0.94 -3.73 6.07
CA TRP A 362 -1.14 -4.94 6.85
C TRP A 362 -0.33 -4.83 8.14
N THR A 363 -1.01 -4.78 9.30
CA THR A 363 -0.37 -4.57 10.62
C THR A 363 0.61 -3.38 10.59
N CYS A 364 1.90 -3.59 10.88
CA CYS A 364 2.98 -2.60 10.71
C CYS A 364 3.98 -3.03 9.63
N ASP A 365 3.62 -4.00 8.77
CA ASP A 365 4.51 -4.53 7.73
C ASP A 365 4.92 -3.42 6.73
N ASN A 366 3.99 -2.49 6.46
CA ASN A 366 4.15 -1.36 5.54
C ASN A 366 3.25 -0.17 5.97
N PRO A 367 3.53 1.08 5.55
CA PRO A 367 2.80 2.27 6.01
C PRO A 367 1.35 2.36 5.51
N GLY A 368 1.00 1.62 4.46
CA GLY A 368 -0.29 1.73 3.79
C GLY A 368 -0.50 3.04 3.04
N PHE A 369 -1.72 3.25 2.57
CA PHE A 369 -2.21 4.49 1.95
C PHE A 369 -1.33 5.01 0.82
N GLY A 370 -0.66 4.13 0.07
CA GLY A 370 0.31 4.50 -0.94
C GLY A 370 -0.22 5.56 -1.91
N THR A 371 -1.47 5.40 -2.38
CA THR A 371 -2.13 6.32 -3.31
C THR A 371 -2.28 7.74 -2.77
N LEU A 372 -2.31 7.93 -1.44
CA LEU A 372 -2.22 9.25 -0.82
C LEU A 372 -0.76 9.67 -0.64
N LEU A 373 0.08 8.77 -0.13
CA LEU A 373 1.43 9.11 0.32
C LEU A 373 2.39 9.38 -0.83
N PHE A 374 2.32 8.63 -1.92
CA PHE A 374 3.36 8.62 -2.95
C PHE A 374 2.89 9.05 -4.33
N TYR A 375 1.58 9.10 -4.59
CA TYR A 375 1.03 9.41 -5.92
C TYR A 375 1.56 10.75 -6.47
N LEU A 376 2.15 10.70 -7.66
CA LEU A 376 2.65 11.84 -8.42
C LEU A 376 1.95 12.00 -9.79
N GLY A 377 0.98 11.14 -10.09
CA GLY A 377 0.25 11.19 -11.36
C GLY A 377 -0.67 12.40 -11.48
N GLU A 378 -1.15 12.64 -12.70
CA GLU A 378 -2.16 13.67 -12.95
C GLU A 378 -3.51 13.31 -12.33
N ALA A 379 -4.26 14.33 -11.91
CA ALA A 379 -5.60 14.15 -11.37
C ALA A 379 -6.48 13.36 -12.37
N GLN A 380 -6.98 12.20 -11.92
CA GLN A 380 -7.86 11.39 -12.75
C GLN A 380 -9.26 12.01 -12.77
N PRO A 381 -9.91 12.08 -13.94
CA PRO A 381 -11.26 12.63 -14.03
C PRO A 381 -12.23 11.75 -13.24
N LEU A 382 -13.10 12.39 -12.47
CA LEU A 382 -14.25 11.73 -11.88
C LEU A 382 -15.28 11.35 -12.97
N PRO A 383 -16.07 10.28 -12.76
CA PRO A 383 -17.28 10.09 -13.54
C PRO A 383 -18.16 11.35 -13.45
N PHE A 384 -18.82 11.71 -14.55
CA PHE A 384 -19.79 12.79 -14.52
C PHE A 384 -20.92 12.45 -13.52
N GLU A 385 -21.47 13.46 -12.86
CA GLU A 385 -22.58 13.26 -11.92
C GLU A 385 -23.73 12.48 -12.59
N GLY A 386 -24.20 11.41 -11.93
CA GLY A 386 -25.25 10.54 -12.44
C GLY A 386 -24.81 9.54 -13.51
N GLN A 387 -23.53 9.49 -13.89
CA GLN A 387 -23.01 8.51 -14.82
C GLN A 387 -22.57 7.23 -14.09
N ILE A 388 -23.01 6.07 -14.59
CA ILE A 388 -22.40 4.79 -14.24
C ILE A 388 -21.03 4.72 -14.95
N ASN A 389 -19.94 4.49 -14.21
CA ASN A 389 -18.59 4.34 -14.77
C ASN A 389 -17.77 3.33 -13.95
N GLU A 390 -18.07 2.05 -14.14
CA GLU A 390 -17.42 0.95 -13.43
C GLU A 390 -16.31 0.33 -14.29
N GLN A 391 -15.06 0.39 -13.84
CA GLN A 391 -13.89 -0.17 -14.53
C GLN A 391 -13.48 -1.52 -13.91
N LEU A 392 -14.19 -2.58 -14.29
CA LEU A 392 -14.13 -3.91 -13.64
C LEU A 392 -12.98 -4.80 -14.12
N GLN A 393 -12.32 -4.45 -15.23
CA GLN A 393 -11.16 -5.19 -15.73
C GLN A 393 -10.07 -5.28 -14.67
N TYR A 394 -9.91 -4.17 -13.94
CA TYR A 394 -8.82 -3.98 -13.01
C TYR A 394 -9.33 -4.06 -11.57
N ALA A 395 -10.38 -3.34 -11.20
CA ALA A 395 -10.87 -3.29 -9.81
C ALA A 395 -12.37 -3.54 -9.67
N TRP A 396 -12.76 -4.30 -8.65
CA TRP A 396 -14.17 -4.59 -8.31
C TRP A 396 -14.65 -3.74 -7.12
N LYS A 397 -14.33 -2.44 -7.12
CA LYS A 397 -14.51 -1.57 -5.94
C LYS A 397 -15.99 -1.42 -5.56
N GLY A 398 -16.32 -1.79 -4.33
CA GLY A 398 -17.68 -1.72 -3.79
C GLY A 398 -18.61 -2.81 -4.30
N TRP A 399 -18.15 -3.71 -5.17
CA TRP A 399 -18.92 -4.86 -5.59
C TRP A 399 -18.86 -5.96 -4.53
N LYS A 400 -20.02 -6.52 -4.22
CA LYS A 400 -20.18 -7.64 -3.28
C LYS A 400 -20.54 -8.88 -4.08
N MET A 401 -19.73 -9.92 -3.97
CA MET A 401 -20.03 -11.23 -4.53
C MET A 401 -20.89 -12.03 -3.56
N GLU A 402 -21.82 -12.81 -4.07
CA GLU A 402 -22.67 -13.68 -3.26
C GLU A 402 -21.90 -14.95 -2.89
N PRO A 403 -21.61 -15.20 -1.60
CA PRO A 403 -20.97 -16.45 -1.18
C PRO A 403 -21.98 -17.61 -1.22
N PRO A 404 -21.50 -18.87 -1.24
CA PRO A 404 -22.36 -20.00 -0.94
C PRO A 404 -23.10 -19.82 0.38
N SER A 405 -24.39 -20.17 0.41
CA SER A 405 -25.23 -19.99 1.59
C SER A 405 -26.25 -21.11 1.74
N LEU A 406 -26.70 -21.33 2.98
CA LEU A 406 -27.76 -22.28 3.29
C LEU A 406 -29.11 -21.77 2.78
N LYS A 407 -29.84 -22.58 2.02
CA LYS A 407 -31.16 -22.26 1.45
C LYS A 407 -32.15 -23.40 1.70
N PRO A 408 -33.42 -23.09 2.03
CA PRO A 408 -34.47 -24.09 2.09
C PRO A 408 -34.81 -24.58 0.68
N ILE A 409 -34.63 -25.87 0.42
CA ILE A 409 -34.95 -26.56 -0.83
C ILE A 409 -35.67 -27.85 -0.50
N LYS A 410 -36.94 -27.96 -0.94
CA LYS A 410 -37.77 -29.17 -0.75
C LYS A 410 -37.69 -29.72 0.69
N ASP A 411 -37.99 -28.84 1.65
CA ASP A 411 -38.02 -29.15 3.09
C ASP A 411 -36.66 -29.43 3.76
N GLU A 412 -35.54 -29.26 3.05
CA GLU A 412 -34.18 -29.37 3.60
C GLU A 412 -33.44 -28.02 3.55
N LEU A 413 -32.53 -27.79 4.49
CA LEU A 413 -31.63 -26.64 4.47
C LEU A 413 -30.29 -27.04 3.84
N LEU A 414 -30.09 -26.72 2.55
CA LEU A 414 -28.93 -27.15 1.77
C LEU A 414 -27.94 -26.01 1.53
N LEU A 415 -26.64 -26.32 1.50
CA LEU A 415 -25.61 -25.37 1.09
C LEU A 415 -25.64 -25.21 -0.44
N VAL A 416 -25.99 -24.03 -0.91
CA VAL A 416 -26.14 -23.73 -2.33
C VAL A 416 -25.03 -22.78 -2.78
N ASN A 417 -24.37 -23.14 -3.88
CA ASN A 417 -23.51 -22.23 -4.61
C ASN A 417 -24.36 -21.37 -5.55
N SER A 418 -24.37 -20.06 -5.32
CA SER A 418 -25.12 -19.10 -6.15
C SER A 418 -24.47 -18.85 -7.53
N GLY A 419 -23.30 -19.43 -7.82
CA GLY A 419 -22.54 -19.15 -9.03
C GLY A 419 -21.80 -17.82 -8.95
N ILE A 420 -21.49 -17.21 -10.09
CA ILE A 420 -20.90 -15.86 -10.11
C ILE A 420 -22.02 -14.83 -10.12
N CYS A 421 -22.44 -14.46 -8.92
CA CYS A 421 -23.46 -13.43 -8.65
C CYS A 421 -22.86 -12.29 -7.86
N MET A 422 -23.12 -11.05 -8.27
CA MET A 422 -22.59 -9.88 -7.57
C MET A 422 -23.43 -8.63 -7.76
N LYS A 423 -23.26 -7.69 -6.84
CA LYS A 423 -23.99 -6.42 -6.86
C LYS A 423 -23.14 -5.26 -6.36
N LYS A 424 -23.48 -4.05 -6.81
CA LYS A 424 -23.02 -2.80 -6.24
C LYS A 424 -24.22 -1.90 -5.97
N ASP A 425 -24.36 -1.50 -4.71
CA ASP A 425 -25.45 -0.66 -4.23
C ASP A 425 -25.06 0.84 -4.23
N LYS A 426 -26.06 1.71 -4.07
CA LYS A 426 -25.91 3.17 -3.89
C LYS A 426 -25.20 3.89 -5.05
N ILE A 427 -25.39 3.42 -6.28
CA ILE A 427 -24.90 4.13 -7.46
C ILE A 427 -25.90 5.23 -7.79
N LEU A 428 -25.47 6.49 -7.81
CA LEU A 428 -26.28 7.59 -8.31
C LEU A 428 -26.31 7.53 -9.84
N TYR A 429 -27.50 7.34 -10.42
CA TYR A 429 -27.70 7.21 -11.87
C TYR A 429 -28.75 8.21 -12.37
N ASP A 430 -28.42 8.93 -13.43
CA ASP A 430 -29.29 9.88 -14.14
C ASP A 430 -29.68 9.27 -15.50
N ALA A 431 -30.83 8.60 -15.53
CA ALA A 431 -31.31 7.89 -16.70
C ALA A 431 -31.77 8.84 -17.83
N ALA A 432 -32.24 10.05 -17.52
CA ALA A 432 -32.54 11.05 -18.56
C ALA A 432 -31.27 11.48 -19.29
N LYS A 433 -30.18 11.68 -18.56
CA LYS A 433 -28.91 12.12 -19.16
C LYS A 433 -28.16 10.98 -19.85
N TYR A 434 -28.15 9.78 -19.26
CA TYR A 434 -27.42 8.62 -19.78
C TYR A 434 -28.34 7.41 -19.99
N PRO A 435 -29.25 7.44 -20.99
CA PRO A 435 -30.32 6.45 -21.14
C PRO A 435 -29.85 5.07 -21.63
N TYR A 436 -28.56 4.93 -21.96
CA TYR A 436 -27.99 3.68 -22.42
C TYR A 436 -26.95 3.15 -21.44
N ILE A 437 -26.90 1.83 -21.25
CA ILE A 437 -25.90 1.16 -20.42
C ILE A 437 -25.10 0.21 -21.31
N LYS A 438 -23.81 0.52 -21.44
CA LYS A 438 -22.82 -0.26 -22.18
C LYS A 438 -22.08 -1.18 -21.21
N VAL A 439 -22.12 -2.48 -21.46
CA VAL A 439 -21.31 -3.49 -20.76
C VAL A 439 -20.31 -4.06 -21.75
N THR A 440 -19.03 -3.95 -21.44
CA THR A 440 -17.95 -4.53 -22.24
C THR A 440 -17.32 -5.68 -21.48
N PHE A 441 -17.17 -6.83 -22.11
CA PHE A 441 -16.52 -8.02 -21.57
C PHE A 441 -15.10 -8.17 -22.15
N ASN A 442 -14.13 -8.48 -21.30
CA ASN A 442 -12.84 -9.02 -21.75
C ASN A 442 -12.83 -10.55 -21.73
N HIS A 443 -13.81 -11.19 -21.08
CA HIS A 443 -14.06 -12.62 -21.15
C HIS A 443 -15.54 -12.95 -20.92
N TYR A 444 -16.32 -13.08 -22.01
CA TYR A 444 -17.71 -13.50 -21.92
C TYR A 444 -17.81 -15.00 -21.54
N PRO A 445 -18.60 -15.37 -20.51
CA PRO A 445 -18.64 -16.76 -20.04
C PRO A 445 -19.41 -17.66 -20.99
N LYS A 446 -18.90 -18.88 -21.24
CA LYS A 446 -19.67 -19.93 -21.91
C LYS A 446 -20.78 -20.44 -20.99
N GLY A 447 -21.98 -20.66 -21.54
CA GLY A 447 -23.13 -21.11 -20.76
C GLY A 447 -23.71 -20.04 -19.83
N CYS A 448 -23.37 -18.76 -20.07
CA CYS A 448 -23.94 -17.63 -19.35
C CYS A 448 -25.47 -17.69 -19.38
N LYS A 449 -26.08 -17.51 -18.22
CA LYS A 449 -27.52 -17.31 -18.09
C LYS A 449 -27.91 -15.99 -18.77
N ASP A 450 -28.98 -16.00 -19.59
CA ASP A 450 -29.56 -14.76 -20.13
C ASP A 450 -30.25 -13.95 -19.01
N GLY A 451 -30.36 -12.64 -19.17
CA GLY A 451 -30.85 -11.77 -18.10
C GLY A 451 -29.82 -11.53 -16.99
N TRP A 452 -28.52 -11.61 -17.33
CA TRP A 452 -27.43 -11.49 -16.36
C TRP A 452 -27.27 -10.08 -15.80
N LEU A 453 -27.69 -9.03 -16.52
CA LEU A 453 -27.71 -7.66 -16.00
C LEU A 453 -29.09 -7.35 -15.42
N LYS A 454 -29.12 -6.86 -14.18
CA LYS A 454 -30.32 -6.28 -13.56
C LYS A 454 -30.02 -4.96 -12.90
N ILE A 455 -31.01 -4.09 -12.91
CA ILE A 455 -31.01 -2.84 -12.13
C ILE A 455 -32.13 -2.90 -11.12
N CYS A 456 -31.86 -2.48 -9.89
CA CYS A 456 -32.83 -2.45 -8.81
C CYS A 456 -32.86 -1.09 -8.12
N TYR A 457 -34.06 -0.58 -7.85
CA TYR A 457 -34.31 0.51 -6.92
C TYR A 457 -35.74 0.41 -6.37
N SER A 458 -36.00 1.07 -5.24
CA SER A 458 -37.32 1.02 -4.61
C SER A 458 -38.33 1.94 -5.28
N VAL A 459 -39.54 1.43 -5.50
CA VAL A 459 -40.73 2.18 -5.92
C VAL A 459 -41.81 1.96 -4.88
N ASN A 460 -42.38 3.03 -4.33
CA ASN A 460 -43.40 2.94 -3.25
C ASN A 460 -42.97 2.02 -2.10
N SER A 461 -41.71 2.17 -1.66
CA SER A 461 -41.06 1.37 -0.59
C SER A 461 -40.87 -0.13 -0.90
N ALA A 462 -41.19 -0.61 -2.11
CA ALA A 462 -40.94 -1.98 -2.55
C ALA A 462 -39.77 -2.03 -3.56
N PRO A 463 -38.87 -3.02 -3.49
CA PRO A 463 -37.80 -3.17 -4.47
C PRO A 463 -38.37 -3.62 -5.83
N GLU A 464 -38.04 -2.87 -6.88
CA GLU A 464 -38.37 -3.21 -8.26
C GLU A 464 -37.11 -3.63 -9.02
N TYR A 465 -37.26 -4.55 -9.99
CA TYR A 465 -36.14 -5.11 -10.76
C TYR A 465 -36.40 -4.99 -12.26
N TRP A 466 -35.44 -4.40 -12.97
CA TRP A 466 -35.38 -4.38 -14.44
C TRP A 466 -34.32 -5.37 -14.89
N THR A 467 -34.75 -6.42 -15.60
CA THR A 467 -33.86 -7.49 -16.10
C THR A 467 -33.61 -7.28 -17.58
N PHE A 468 -32.34 -7.23 -17.99
CA PHE A 468 -31.94 -6.98 -19.36
C PHE A 468 -31.55 -8.29 -20.03
N HIS A 469 -32.38 -8.73 -20.98
CA HIS A 469 -32.10 -9.91 -21.79
C HIS A 469 -31.30 -9.53 -23.03
N GLU A 470 -30.56 -10.49 -23.59
CA GLU A 470 -29.77 -10.26 -24.80
C GLU A 470 -30.60 -9.74 -26.00
N LYS A 471 -31.89 -10.05 -26.05
CA LYS A 471 -32.83 -9.56 -27.08
C LYS A 471 -33.22 -8.09 -26.88
N ASP A 472 -33.06 -7.56 -25.67
CA ASP A 472 -33.37 -6.17 -25.31
C ASP A 472 -32.20 -5.23 -25.62
N ALA A 473 -31.05 -5.78 -26.00
CA ALA A 473 -29.89 -5.00 -26.42
C ALA A 473 -30.22 -4.20 -27.69
N VAL A 474 -30.09 -2.88 -27.60
CA VAL A 474 -30.27 -1.98 -28.75
C VAL A 474 -29.08 -2.03 -29.71
N TRP A 475 -27.93 -2.50 -29.23
CA TRP A 475 -26.75 -2.83 -30.01
C TRP A 475 -25.93 -3.88 -29.27
N LYS A 476 -25.33 -4.82 -30.00
CA LYS A 476 -24.36 -5.76 -29.43
C LYS A 476 -23.35 -6.22 -30.47
N ASP A 477 -22.14 -6.52 -30.00
CA ASP A 477 -21.12 -7.27 -30.73
C ASP A 477 -20.69 -8.52 -29.92
N LYS A 478 -19.56 -9.15 -30.27
CA LYS A 478 -19.06 -10.36 -29.59
C LYS A 478 -18.76 -10.18 -28.11
N SER A 479 -18.50 -8.96 -27.66
CA SER A 479 -17.98 -8.64 -26.33
C SER A 479 -18.70 -7.47 -25.66
N THR A 480 -19.56 -6.76 -26.38
CA THR A 480 -20.16 -5.52 -25.91
C THR A 480 -21.67 -5.57 -26.09
N TYR A 481 -22.40 -5.17 -25.07
CA TYR A 481 -23.86 -5.09 -25.06
C TYR A 481 -24.26 -3.68 -24.65
N VAL A 482 -25.17 -3.07 -25.40
CA VAL A 482 -25.76 -1.76 -25.08
C VAL A 482 -27.25 -1.93 -24.88
N PHE A 483 -27.73 -1.56 -23.70
CA PHE A 483 -29.14 -1.63 -23.33
C PHE A 483 -29.73 -0.23 -23.20
N SER A 484 -30.96 -0.03 -23.63
CA SER A 484 -31.73 1.18 -23.33
C SER A 484 -32.52 0.98 -22.05
N VAL A 485 -32.45 1.94 -21.12
CA VAL A 485 -33.37 1.95 -19.96
C VAL A 485 -34.68 2.67 -20.27
N LYS A 486 -34.72 3.45 -21.36
CA LYS A 486 -35.91 4.19 -21.77
C LYS A 486 -37.08 3.23 -22.03
N ASP A 487 -38.24 3.53 -21.46
CA ASP A 487 -39.48 2.76 -21.55
C ASP A 487 -39.39 1.30 -21.05
N MET A 488 -38.27 0.92 -20.44
CA MET A 488 -38.05 -0.42 -19.92
C MET A 488 -38.96 -0.66 -18.72
N ARG A 489 -39.63 -1.82 -18.68
CA ARG A 489 -40.52 -2.20 -17.59
C ARG A 489 -39.84 -3.15 -16.61
N SER A 490 -40.13 -2.97 -15.33
CA SER A 490 -39.70 -3.90 -14.30
C SER A 490 -40.44 -5.22 -14.42
N ASN A 491 -40.02 -6.22 -13.66
CA ASN A 491 -40.72 -7.51 -13.56
C ASN A 491 -42.19 -7.36 -13.13
N ASN A 492 -42.56 -6.27 -12.42
CA ASN A 492 -43.93 -5.95 -12.02
C ASN A 492 -44.61 -4.92 -12.94
N GLY A 493 -44.00 -4.54 -14.06
CA GLY A 493 -44.58 -3.65 -15.06
C GLY A 493 -44.30 -2.16 -14.87
N THR A 494 -43.53 -1.76 -13.85
CA THR A 494 -43.19 -0.35 -13.57
C THR A 494 -42.20 0.20 -14.59
N ILE A 495 -42.46 1.39 -15.15
CA ILE A 495 -41.56 2.03 -16.11
C ILE A 495 -40.29 2.53 -15.39
N PHE A 496 -39.13 2.36 -16.02
CA PHE A 496 -37.86 2.86 -15.52
C PHE A 496 -37.90 4.40 -15.40
N THR A 497 -37.33 4.94 -14.32
CA THR A 497 -37.38 6.37 -14.04
C THR A 497 -36.66 7.21 -15.10
N GLU A 498 -37.18 8.40 -15.37
CA GLU A 498 -36.45 9.41 -16.16
C GLU A 498 -35.60 10.34 -15.26
N GLY A 499 -35.68 10.21 -13.93
CA GLY A 499 -34.96 11.09 -13.00
C GLY A 499 -33.70 10.47 -12.41
N LYS A 500 -32.96 11.28 -11.63
CA LYS A 500 -31.85 10.77 -10.80
C LYS A 500 -32.37 9.82 -9.73
N ARG A 501 -31.75 8.64 -9.63
CA ARG A 501 -32.04 7.63 -8.59
C ARG A 501 -30.76 7.01 -8.05
N GLN A 502 -30.80 6.63 -6.78
CA GLN A 502 -29.84 5.67 -6.25
C GLN A 502 -30.30 4.26 -6.67
N ILE A 503 -29.44 3.57 -7.42
CA ILE A 503 -29.70 2.24 -7.95
C ILE A 503 -28.73 1.21 -7.36
N THR A 504 -29.10 -0.05 -7.53
CA THR A 504 -28.22 -1.20 -7.38
C THR A 504 -28.03 -1.84 -8.74
N LEU A 505 -26.78 -2.02 -9.17
CA LEU A 505 -26.45 -2.91 -10.30
C LEU A 505 -26.29 -4.32 -9.78
N LEU A 506 -26.92 -5.28 -10.43
CA LEU A 506 -26.76 -6.71 -10.15
C LEU A 506 -26.31 -7.43 -11.41
N LEU A 507 -25.38 -8.35 -11.23
CA LEU A 507 -24.84 -9.24 -12.24
C LEU A 507 -25.02 -10.68 -11.76
N ASP A 508 -25.76 -11.49 -12.49
CA ASP A 508 -26.03 -12.90 -12.22
C ASP A 508 -25.65 -13.73 -13.45
N PHE A 509 -24.41 -14.21 -13.49
CA PHE A 509 -23.93 -15.04 -14.59
C PHE A 509 -24.29 -16.51 -14.43
N GLY A 510 -24.89 -16.90 -13.29
CA GLY A 510 -25.15 -18.28 -12.91
C GLY A 510 -23.87 -19.09 -12.65
N THR A 511 -23.99 -20.42 -12.76
CA THR A 511 -22.90 -21.38 -12.52
C THR A 511 -21.95 -21.43 -13.72
N VAL A 512 -21.07 -20.43 -13.83
CA VAL A 512 -20.03 -20.34 -14.86
C VAL A 512 -18.64 -20.46 -14.24
N GLY A 513 -17.67 -20.97 -15.02
CA GLY A 513 -16.31 -21.18 -14.50
C GLY A 513 -15.49 -19.91 -14.30
N ARG A 514 -15.75 -18.86 -15.09
CA ARG A 514 -15.08 -17.54 -14.99
C ARG A 514 -15.82 -16.50 -15.84
N VAL A 515 -15.78 -15.25 -15.41
CA VAL A 515 -16.26 -14.09 -16.18
C VAL A 515 -15.21 -12.98 -16.11
N GLY A 516 -15.07 -12.24 -17.20
CA GLY A 516 -14.26 -11.02 -17.26
C GLY A 516 -15.10 -9.89 -17.80
N ILE A 517 -15.38 -8.89 -16.97
CA ILE A 517 -16.03 -7.65 -17.36
C ILE A 517 -14.96 -6.59 -17.45
N LYS A 518 -14.87 -5.93 -18.61
CA LYS A 518 -13.98 -4.81 -18.81
C LYS A 518 -14.52 -3.57 -18.10
N ASN A 519 -15.75 -3.18 -18.43
CA ASN A 519 -16.40 -2.03 -17.82
C ASN A 519 -17.93 -2.07 -17.96
N ILE A 520 -18.60 -1.26 -17.14
CA ILE A 520 -20.02 -0.92 -17.26
C ILE A 520 -20.11 0.61 -17.24
N VAL A 521 -20.58 1.20 -18.33
CA VAL A 521 -20.64 2.65 -18.49
C VAL A 521 -22.01 3.06 -19.00
N SER A 522 -22.63 4.08 -18.40
CA SER A 522 -23.82 4.69 -18.98
C SER A 522 -23.44 5.81 -19.95
N ILE A 523 -24.08 5.84 -21.11
CA ILE A 523 -23.74 6.72 -22.24
C ILE A 523 -24.98 7.48 -22.75
N THR A 524 -24.75 8.62 -23.40
CA THR A 524 -25.78 9.56 -23.88
C THR A 524 -26.41 9.11 -25.20
N GLN A 525 -25.63 8.45 -26.06
CA GLN A 525 -26.03 8.00 -27.40
C GLN A 525 -25.62 6.54 -27.62
N LYS A 526 -26.20 5.88 -28.62
CA LYS A 526 -25.99 4.44 -28.88
C LYS A 526 -24.57 4.08 -29.35
N GLU A 527 -23.78 5.07 -29.77
CA GLU A 527 -22.47 4.96 -30.48
C GLU A 527 -22.48 4.02 -31.69
#